data_AF-K2BSJ3-F1
#
_entry.id   AF-K2BSJ3-F1
#
_cell.length_a   1.000
_cell.length_b   1.000
_cell.length_c   1.000
_cell.angle_alpha   90.00
_cell.angle_beta   90.00
_cell.angle_gamma   90.00
#
_symmetry.space_group_name_H-M   'P 1'
#
loop_
_entity.id
_entity.type
_entity.pdbx_description
1 polymer ?
#
loop_
_entity_poly.entity_id
_entity_poly.type
_entity_poly.pdbx_seq_one_letter_code
_entity_poly.pdbx_strand_id
1 'polypeptide(L)'
;MLESRVMLLSDYAQNYVEKGRKAAEKKSFWGSMINTMAGQKTTTERKLTAGIGDELQPADLVAEDFAPFCKIDDRTIHIKKNASECWVAIVEDGELWDLSDWGEDYCFVTRLLAEVYFMITRDDFHIDEDEKTVFQALTGCLEATSNEVIDARNLVYWTLLDNVVEDDVITDEEHETLARIRKELELEDKNVKELHQKIIKQHYEITSKFSDDGRPDLDQIENIKEMAARLGVTVSF
;
A
#
# COMPACT_ATOMS: atom_id res chain seq x y z
N MET A 1 11.38 -13.58 25.67
CA MET A 1 11.76 -13.19 24.30
C MET A 1 10.59 -12.38 23.79
N LEU A 2 10.77 -11.10 23.43
CA LEU A 2 9.77 -10.44 22.60
C LEU A 2 9.79 -11.18 21.27
N GLU A 3 8.69 -11.84 20.91
CA GLU A 3 8.55 -12.36 19.55
C GLU A 3 8.65 -11.17 18.60
N SER A 4 9.54 -11.29 17.61
CA SER A 4 9.66 -10.28 16.57
C SER A 4 8.32 -10.17 15.86
N ARG A 5 7.75 -8.96 15.85
CA ARG A 5 6.45 -8.67 15.24
C ARG A 5 6.45 -9.00 13.75
N VAL A 6 7.57 -8.72 13.10
CA VAL A 6 7.82 -9.04 11.70
C VAL A 6 8.98 -10.00 11.59
N MET A 7 8.88 -10.99 10.71
CA MET A 7 9.97 -11.93 10.48
C MET A 7 9.91 -12.57 9.09
N LEU A 8 11.09 -12.84 8.51
CA LEU A 8 11.21 -13.70 7.34
C LEU A 8 11.14 -15.16 7.79
N LEU A 9 10.42 -15.99 7.03
CA LEU A 9 10.14 -17.38 7.40
C LEU A 9 10.93 -18.40 6.57
N SER A 10 11.66 -17.97 5.54
CA SER A 10 12.42 -18.87 4.68
C SER A 10 13.72 -18.24 4.15
N ASP A 11 14.72 -19.10 3.90
CA ASP A 11 15.95 -18.73 3.19
C ASP A 11 15.63 -18.18 1.78
N TYR A 12 14.52 -18.65 1.20
CA TYR A 12 13.97 -18.12 -0.05
C TYR A 12 13.67 -16.61 0.08
N ALA A 13 13.02 -16.17 1.15
CA ALA A 13 12.76 -14.76 1.40
C ALA A 13 14.04 -13.96 1.69
N GLN A 14 14.97 -14.54 2.46
CA GLN A 14 16.27 -13.92 2.76
C GLN A 14 17.08 -13.58 1.50
N ASN A 15 17.05 -14.44 0.49
CA ASN A 15 17.74 -14.23 -0.78
C ASN A 15 17.33 -12.92 -1.50
N TYR A 16 16.09 -12.45 -1.32
CA TYR A 16 15.62 -11.21 -1.95
C TYR A 16 16.14 -9.95 -1.25
N VAL A 17 16.35 -10.01 0.07
CA VAL A 17 17.01 -8.94 0.84
C VAL A 17 18.45 -8.75 0.37
N GLU A 18 19.20 -9.85 0.21
CA GLU A 18 20.60 -9.80 -0.19
C GLU A 18 20.81 -9.31 -1.63
N LYS A 19 19.87 -9.63 -2.53
CA LYS A 19 19.86 -9.12 -3.90
C LYS A 19 19.58 -7.62 -3.94
N GLY A 20 18.65 -7.12 -3.11
CA GLY A 20 18.33 -5.69 -3.02
C GLY A 20 19.45 -4.84 -2.40
N ARG A 21 20.17 -5.37 -1.41
CA ARG A 21 21.29 -4.67 -0.75
C ARG A 21 22.48 -4.36 -1.66
N LYS A 22 22.67 -5.08 -2.77
CA LYS A 22 23.80 -4.87 -3.69
C LYS A 22 23.64 -3.65 -4.62
N ALA A 23 22.56 -2.86 -4.50
CA ALA A 23 22.19 -1.85 -5.48
C ALA A 23 22.26 -0.36 -5.04
N ALA A 24 22.62 0.04 -3.82
CA ALA A 24 22.70 1.49 -3.51
C ALA A 24 23.53 1.92 -2.30
N GLU A 25 24.39 2.92 -2.50
CA GLU A 25 24.78 3.93 -1.50
C GLU A 25 23.84 5.15 -1.61
N LYS A 26 22.67 5.18 -0.96
CA LYS A 26 21.82 6.38 -0.75
C LYS A 26 20.92 6.26 0.50
N LYS A 27 20.37 7.41 0.98
CA LYS A 27 19.83 7.65 2.34
C LYS A 27 18.30 7.48 2.57
N SER A 28 17.44 7.24 1.58
CA SER A 28 15.96 7.20 1.77
C SER A 28 15.34 5.83 1.43
N PHE A 29 14.30 5.41 2.17
CA PHE A 29 13.77 4.02 2.15
C PHE A 29 13.02 3.72 0.85
N TRP A 30 12.00 4.51 0.51
CA TRP A 30 11.21 4.33 -0.70
C TRP A 30 12.04 4.59 -1.96
N GLY A 31 12.89 5.63 -1.93
CA GLY A 31 13.87 5.90 -2.97
C GLY A 31 14.82 4.74 -3.25
N SER A 32 15.18 3.93 -2.24
CA SER A 32 15.99 2.72 -2.42
C SER A 32 15.27 1.66 -3.24
N MET A 33 13.98 1.45 -2.99
CA MET A 33 13.18 0.45 -3.71
C MET A 33 12.98 0.83 -5.18
N ILE A 34 12.69 2.12 -5.45
CA ILE A 34 12.56 2.63 -6.82
C ILE A 34 13.84 2.38 -7.63
N ASN A 35 15.01 2.69 -7.07
CA ASN A 35 16.29 2.58 -7.79
C ASN A 35 16.76 1.13 -7.99
N THR A 36 16.52 0.26 -7.00
CA THR A 36 16.88 -1.17 -7.07
C THR A 36 16.12 -1.87 -8.20
N MET A 37 14.84 -1.49 -8.40
CA MET A 37 13.98 -2.07 -9.43
C MET A 37 14.15 -1.38 -10.79
N ALA A 38 14.40 -0.05 -10.82
CA ALA A 38 14.67 0.68 -12.06
C ALA A 38 15.99 0.31 -12.73
N GLY A 39 16.97 -0.19 -11.98
CA GLY A 39 18.27 -0.66 -12.50
C GLY A 39 18.17 -1.97 -13.29
N GLN A 40 17.11 -2.74 -13.10
CA GLN A 40 16.80 -3.90 -13.92
C GLN A 40 15.81 -3.49 -15.02
N LYS A 41 16.34 -3.04 -16.17
CA LYS A 41 15.62 -3.22 -17.43
C LYS A 41 15.51 -4.72 -17.71
N THR A 42 14.62 -5.42 -17.02
CA THR A 42 14.23 -6.77 -17.37
C THR A 42 13.10 -6.67 -18.38
N THR A 43 13.49 -6.59 -19.65
CA THR A 43 12.70 -7.07 -20.79
C THR A 43 12.55 -8.61 -20.79
N THR A 44 12.70 -9.23 -19.61
CA THR A 44 12.36 -10.62 -19.35
C THR A 44 10.98 -10.56 -18.72
N GLU A 45 9.99 -11.17 -19.37
CA GLU A 45 8.58 -11.16 -19.00
C GLU A 45 8.44 -11.35 -17.48
N ARG A 46 8.09 -10.26 -16.78
CA ARG A 46 7.73 -10.30 -15.37
C ARG A 46 6.61 -11.32 -15.21
N LYS A 47 6.70 -12.12 -14.15
CA LYS A 47 5.69 -13.15 -13.88
C LYS A 47 4.38 -12.52 -13.48
N LEU A 48 3.29 -13.00 -14.08
CA LEU A 48 1.95 -12.55 -13.72
C LEU A 48 1.72 -12.84 -12.24
N THR A 49 1.31 -11.82 -11.50
CA THR A 49 1.14 -11.91 -10.05
C THR A 49 -0.35 -11.85 -9.71
N ALA A 50 -0.86 -12.80 -8.92
CA ALA A 50 -2.28 -12.87 -8.60
C ALA A 50 -2.54 -13.48 -7.20
N GLY A 51 -3.78 -13.33 -6.73
CA GLY A 51 -4.31 -14.05 -5.57
C GLY A 51 -4.64 -15.51 -5.89
N ILE A 52 -5.21 -16.21 -4.92
CA ILE A 52 -5.58 -17.63 -5.02
C ILE A 52 -7.04 -17.87 -5.41
N GLY A 53 -7.90 -16.85 -5.32
CA GLY A 53 -9.36 -17.00 -5.49
C GLY A 53 -10.02 -17.82 -4.38
N ASP A 54 -11.31 -18.11 -4.54
CA ASP A 54 -12.16 -18.81 -3.55
C ASP A 54 -11.88 -20.33 -3.40
N GLU A 55 -10.86 -20.88 -4.06
CA GLU A 55 -10.76 -22.34 -4.25
C GLU A 55 -9.92 -23.07 -3.18
N LEU A 56 -9.09 -22.35 -2.41
CA LEU A 56 -8.12 -22.97 -1.49
C LEU A 56 -8.43 -22.69 -0.02
N GLN A 57 -8.13 -23.67 0.84
CA GLN A 57 -8.12 -23.53 2.29
C GLN A 57 -6.67 -23.44 2.81
N PRO A 58 -6.41 -22.83 4.00
CA PRO A 58 -5.05 -22.68 4.51
C PRO A 58 -4.28 -23.99 4.63
N ALA A 59 -4.97 -25.10 4.91
CA ALA A 59 -4.38 -26.43 5.01
C ALA A 59 -3.84 -26.98 3.67
N ASP A 60 -4.36 -26.48 2.55
CA ASP A 60 -4.02 -26.94 1.21
C ASP A 60 -2.77 -26.26 0.65
N LEU A 61 -2.37 -25.11 1.22
CA LEU A 61 -1.26 -24.28 0.73
C LEU A 61 0.03 -25.07 0.53
N VAL A 62 0.42 -25.90 1.51
CA VAL A 62 1.65 -26.71 1.43
C VAL A 62 1.55 -27.76 0.33
N ALA A 63 0.38 -28.38 0.16
CA ALA A 63 0.15 -29.37 -0.91
C ALA A 63 0.17 -28.71 -2.30
N GLU A 64 -0.19 -27.43 -2.38
CA GLU A 64 -0.18 -26.62 -3.58
C GLU A 64 1.14 -25.86 -3.81
N ASP A 65 2.24 -26.25 -3.15
CA ASP A 65 3.58 -25.67 -3.29
C ASP A 65 3.71 -24.19 -2.85
N PHE A 66 2.81 -23.69 -2.00
CA PHE A 66 3.00 -22.40 -1.35
C PHE A 66 4.00 -22.52 -0.20
N ALA A 67 5.03 -21.67 -0.23
CA ALA A 67 6.01 -21.59 0.85
C ALA A 67 5.71 -20.38 1.75
N PRO A 68 5.80 -20.52 3.09
CA PRO A 68 5.74 -19.38 3.99
C PRO A 68 6.92 -18.43 3.70
N PHE A 69 6.59 -17.17 3.44
CA PHE A 69 7.56 -16.15 3.02
C PHE A 69 7.95 -15.24 4.20
N CYS A 70 6.96 -14.59 4.80
CA CYS A 70 7.14 -13.74 5.98
C CYS A 70 5.91 -13.76 6.87
N LYS A 71 6.10 -13.34 8.12
CA LYS A 71 5.03 -13.13 9.10
C LYS A 71 5.04 -11.68 9.55
N ILE A 72 3.85 -11.11 9.70
CA ILE A 72 3.58 -9.77 10.22
C ILE A 72 2.44 -9.91 11.23
N ASP A 73 2.74 -9.75 12.51
CA ASP A 73 1.81 -10.01 13.61
C ASP A 73 1.25 -11.45 13.55
N ASP A 74 -0.07 -11.61 13.43
CA ASP A 74 -0.82 -12.86 13.28
C ASP A 74 -0.90 -13.35 11.81
N ARG A 75 -0.50 -12.52 10.85
CA ARG A 75 -0.62 -12.79 9.42
C ARG A 75 0.63 -13.47 8.88
N THR A 76 0.44 -14.53 8.10
CA THR A 76 1.52 -15.20 7.36
C THR A 76 1.30 -15.07 5.86
N ILE A 77 2.24 -14.43 5.17
CA ILE A 77 2.25 -14.31 3.72
C ILE A 77 2.97 -15.53 3.13
N HIS A 78 2.28 -16.26 2.27
CA HIS A 78 2.78 -17.40 1.54
C HIS A 78 2.93 -17.04 0.06
N ILE A 79 3.98 -17.57 -0.58
CA ILE A 79 4.26 -17.34 -1.98
C ILE A 79 4.49 -18.67 -2.69
N LYS A 80 3.83 -18.85 -3.83
CA LYS A 80 4.13 -19.87 -4.84
C LYS A 80 4.64 -19.15 -6.08
N LYS A 81 5.86 -19.43 -6.52
CA LYS A 81 6.45 -18.76 -7.68
C LYS A 81 7.05 -19.78 -8.63
N ASN A 82 6.50 -19.89 -9.84
CA ASN A 82 6.98 -20.80 -10.88
C ASN A 82 7.67 -20.02 -12.03
N ALA A 83 7.78 -20.57 -13.23
CA ALA A 83 8.43 -19.90 -14.36
C ALA A 83 7.62 -18.72 -14.95
N SER A 84 6.28 -18.78 -14.88
CA SER A 84 5.36 -17.84 -15.53
C SER A 84 4.56 -16.97 -14.54
N GLU A 85 4.36 -17.44 -13.31
CA GLU A 85 3.39 -16.89 -12.36
C GLU A 85 3.96 -16.78 -10.94
N CYS A 86 3.39 -15.85 -10.18
CA CYS A 86 3.65 -15.62 -8.77
C CYS A 86 2.31 -15.48 -8.04
N TRP A 87 1.96 -16.44 -7.21
CA TRP A 87 0.75 -16.40 -6.40
C TRP A 87 1.06 -16.02 -4.97
N VAL A 88 0.22 -15.16 -4.40
CA VAL A 88 0.32 -14.71 -3.02
C VAL A 88 -0.94 -15.12 -2.27
N ALA A 89 -0.75 -15.73 -1.10
CA ALA A 89 -1.81 -16.05 -0.16
C ALA A 89 -1.47 -15.46 1.20
N ILE A 90 -2.45 -14.87 1.88
CA ILE A 90 -2.28 -14.36 3.25
C ILE A 90 -3.18 -15.18 4.16
N VAL A 91 -2.59 -15.75 5.21
CA VAL A 91 -3.31 -16.47 6.25
C VAL A 91 -3.33 -15.64 7.51
N GLU A 92 -4.51 -15.41 8.09
CA GLU A 92 -4.73 -14.74 9.36
C GLU A 92 -5.67 -15.60 10.20
N ASP A 93 -5.28 -15.93 11.43
CA ASP A 93 -6.13 -16.70 12.37
C ASP A 93 -6.75 -18.00 11.81
N GLY A 94 -6.11 -18.61 10.81
CA GLY A 94 -6.59 -19.82 10.15
C GLY A 94 -7.60 -19.58 9.03
N GLU A 95 -7.76 -18.35 8.57
CA GLU A 95 -8.54 -17.97 7.39
C GLU A 95 -7.62 -17.47 6.28
N LEU A 96 -8.00 -17.73 5.03
CA LEU A 96 -7.33 -17.20 3.86
C LEU A 96 -7.99 -15.89 3.45
N TRP A 97 -7.16 -14.87 3.25
CA TRP A 97 -7.63 -13.64 2.63
C TRP A 97 -7.66 -13.85 1.12
N ASP A 98 -8.85 -13.76 0.53
CA ASP A 98 -8.95 -13.67 -0.92
C ASP A 98 -8.53 -12.26 -1.37
N LEU A 99 -7.52 -12.23 -2.21
CA LEU A 99 -6.99 -11.02 -2.81
C LEU A 99 -7.31 -10.94 -4.31
N SER A 100 -8.05 -11.91 -4.85
CA SER A 100 -8.40 -12.00 -6.26
C SER A 100 -9.33 -10.88 -6.71
N ASP A 101 -10.19 -10.38 -5.81
CA ASP A 101 -11.07 -9.23 -6.03
C ASP A 101 -10.33 -7.94 -6.41
N TRP A 102 -9.04 -7.84 -6.09
CA TRP A 102 -8.20 -6.68 -6.43
C TRP A 102 -7.62 -6.74 -7.85
N GLY A 103 -7.92 -7.80 -8.58
CA GLY A 103 -7.43 -8.06 -9.92
C GLY A 103 -6.06 -8.73 -9.93
N GLU A 104 -5.33 -8.53 -11.02
CA GLU A 104 -4.05 -9.19 -11.28
C GLU A 104 -2.95 -8.16 -11.60
N ASP A 105 -1.70 -8.62 -11.50
CA ASP A 105 -0.47 -7.93 -11.87
C ASP A 105 -0.37 -6.52 -11.28
N TYR A 106 -0.42 -5.47 -12.10
CA TYR A 106 -0.20 -4.08 -11.66
C TYR A 106 -1.12 -3.68 -10.50
N CYS A 107 -2.43 -3.94 -10.64
CA CYS A 107 -3.41 -3.57 -9.62
C CYS A 107 -3.19 -4.36 -8.34
N PHE A 108 -2.96 -5.66 -8.48
CA PHE A 108 -2.72 -6.57 -7.37
C PHE A 108 -1.47 -6.18 -6.58
N VAL A 109 -0.34 -5.97 -7.26
CA VAL A 109 0.94 -5.65 -6.60
C VAL A 109 0.88 -4.28 -5.95
N THR A 110 0.30 -3.28 -6.62
CA THR A 110 0.12 -1.94 -6.05
C THR A 110 -0.72 -2.01 -4.76
N ARG A 111 -1.84 -2.74 -4.78
CA ARG A 111 -2.70 -2.89 -3.60
C ARG A 111 -2.02 -3.69 -2.49
N LEU A 112 -1.43 -4.83 -2.82
CA LEU A 112 -0.72 -5.68 -1.86
C LEU A 112 0.39 -4.90 -1.14
N LEU A 113 1.19 -4.10 -1.85
CA LEU A 113 2.24 -3.28 -1.23
C LEU A 113 1.67 -2.21 -0.29
N ALA A 114 0.53 -1.60 -0.63
CA ALA A 114 -0.14 -0.65 0.26
C ALA A 114 -0.68 -1.34 1.52
N GLU A 115 -1.29 -2.52 1.38
CA GLU A 115 -1.82 -3.30 2.49
C GLU A 115 -0.71 -3.78 3.42
N VAL A 116 0.38 -4.32 2.87
CA VAL A 116 1.55 -4.71 3.66
C VAL A 116 2.13 -3.50 4.41
N TYR A 117 2.11 -2.31 3.82
CA TYR A 117 2.52 -1.09 4.53
C TYR A 117 1.62 -0.81 5.73
N PHE A 118 0.30 -0.95 5.61
CA PHE A 118 -0.61 -0.79 6.75
C PHE A 118 -0.43 -1.89 7.81
N MET A 119 -0.28 -3.15 7.41
CA MET A 119 -0.02 -4.27 8.32
C MET A 119 1.26 -4.04 9.13
N ILE A 120 2.29 -3.51 8.48
CA ILE A 120 3.56 -3.21 9.11
C ILE A 120 3.44 -1.96 9.96
N THR A 121 2.98 -0.83 9.45
CA THR A 121 3.10 0.44 10.18
C THR A 121 1.98 0.72 11.18
N ARG A 122 0.90 -0.07 11.13
CA ARG A 122 -0.25 -0.13 12.05
C ARG A 122 -0.72 1.23 12.59
N ASP A 123 -0.07 1.75 13.64
CA ASP A 123 -0.52 2.92 14.40
C ASP A 123 0.41 4.16 14.30
N ASP A 124 1.68 3.99 13.93
CA ASP A 124 2.66 5.10 13.94
C ASP A 124 3.11 5.54 12.54
N PHE A 125 2.74 4.78 11.51
CA PHE A 125 3.08 5.02 10.10
C PHE A 125 4.59 5.01 9.81
N HIS A 126 5.40 4.56 10.76
CA HIS A 126 6.86 4.51 10.65
C HIS A 126 7.31 3.09 10.31
N ILE A 127 8.41 2.99 9.56
CA ILE A 127 9.04 1.71 9.23
C ILE A 127 10.39 1.59 9.92
N ASP A 128 10.54 0.59 10.80
CA ASP A 128 11.82 0.22 11.40
C ASP A 128 12.69 -0.67 10.48
N GLU A 129 13.88 -1.08 10.93
CA GLU A 129 14.81 -1.86 10.09
C GLU A 129 14.37 -3.31 9.83
N ASP A 130 13.65 -3.95 10.75
CA ASP A 130 13.15 -5.32 10.58
C ASP A 130 11.96 -5.32 9.62
N GLU A 131 11.07 -4.34 9.78
CA GLU A 131 9.92 -4.05 8.92
C GLU A 131 10.36 -3.73 7.49
N LYS A 132 11.36 -2.87 7.36
CA LYS A 132 12.03 -2.56 6.10
C LYS A 132 12.60 -3.80 5.43
N THR A 133 13.20 -4.71 6.22
CA THR A 133 13.76 -5.95 5.68
C THR A 133 12.67 -6.85 5.09
N VAL A 134 11.54 -6.99 5.79
CA VAL A 134 10.38 -7.75 5.29
C VAL A 134 9.79 -7.10 4.03
N PHE A 135 9.57 -5.78 4.06
CA PHE A 135 9.00 -5.05 2.94
C PHE A 135 9.91 -5.10 1.69
N GLN A 136 11.23 -5.04 1.87
CA GLN A 136 12.22 -5.20 0.79
C GLN A 136 12.23 -6.61 0.20
N ALA A 137 12.10 -7.63 1.05
CA ALA A 137 12.02 -9.01 0.59
C ALA A 137 10.77 -9.23 -0.29
N LEU A 138 9.62 -8.71 0.15
CA LEU A 138 8.35 -8.82 -0.58
C LEU A 138 8.41 -8.07 -1.91
N THR A 139 8.79 -6.78 -1.92
CA THR A 139 8.91 -5.99 -3.16
C THR A 139 9.85 -6.64 -4.17
N GLY A 140 10.98 -7.19 -3.71
CA GLY A 140 11.91 -7.94 -4.56
C GLY A 140 11.37 -9.28 -5.04
N CYS A 141 10.62 -9.99 -4.21
CA CYS A 141 9.98 -11.24 -4.60
C CYS A 141 8.88 -11.00 -5.66
N LEU A 142 8.12 -9.91 -5.56
CA LEU A 142 7.08 -9.54 -6.52
C LEU A 142 7.62 -8.89 -7.80
N GLU A 143 8.93 -8.59 -7.84
CA GLU A 143 9.58 -7.85 -8.94
C GLU A 143 8.83 -6.52 -9.21
N ALA A 144 8.43 -5.84 -8.13
CA ALA A 144 7.59 -4.63 -8.21
C ALA A 144 8.34 -3.51 -8.93
N THR A 145 7.68 -2.89 -9.91
CA THR A 145 8.21 -1.77 -10.67
C THR A 145 8.20 -0.49 -9.85
N SER A 146 8.99 0.50 -10.28
CA SER A 146 9.00 1.83 -9.66
C SER A 146 7.62 2.50 -9.66
N ASN A 147 6.81 2.29 -10.71
CA ASN A 147 5.48 2.87 -10.81
C ASN A 147 4.51 2.24 -9.80
N GLU A 148 4.53 0.91 -9.64
CA GLU A 148 3.69 0.23 -8.63
C GLU A 148 4.07 0.66 -7.22
N VAL A 149 5.37 0.87 -6.95
CA VAL A 149 5.82 1.39 -5.65
C VAL A 149 5.33 2.83 -5.43
N ILE A 150 5.38 3.69 -6.45
CA ILE A 150 4.86 5.07 -6.37
C ILE A 150 3.36 5.06 -6.14
N ASP A 151 2.62 4.24 -6.89
CA ASP A 151 1.17 4.16 -6.80
C ASP A 151 0.71 3.52 -5.49
N ALA A 152 1.46 2.56 -4.94
CA ALA A 152 1.19 1.99 -3.62
C ALA A 152 1.31 3.07 -2.54
N ARG A 153 2.33 3.93 -2.60
CA ARG A 153 2.49 5.07 -1.68
C ARG A 153 1.34 6.06 -1.82
N ASN A 154 0.95 6.37 -3.05
CA ASN A 154 -0.20 7.24 -3.32
C ASN A 154 -1.50 6.62 -2.78
N LEU A 155 -1.65 5.29 -2.86
CA LEU A 155 -2.82 4.56 -2.39
C LEU A 155 -2.91 4.53 -0.86
N VAL A 156 -1.80 4.32 -0.16
CA VAL A 156 -1.75 4.42 1.32
C VAL A 156 -2.22 5.80 1.76
N TYR A 157 -1.64 6.85 1.17
CA TYR A 157 -2.02 8.22 1.51
C TYR A 157 -3.47 8.53 1.16
N TRP A 158 -3.95 8.04 0.02
CA TRP A 158 -5.33 8.17 -0.40
C TRP A 158 -6.31 7.58 0.62
N THR A 159 -6.08 6.34 1.08
CA THR A 159 -6.96 5.69 2.06
C THR A 159 -7.07 6.47 3.36
N LEU A 160 -5.96 7.05 3.84
CA LEU A 160 -5.97 7.86 5.05
C LEU A 160 -6.65 9.22 4.83
N LEU A 161 -6.43 9.82 3.66
CA LEU A 161 -7.05 11.08 3.27
C LEU A 161 -8.57 10.93 3.12
N ASP A 162 -9.03 9.81 2.57
CA ASP A 162 -10.45 9.47 2.39
C ASP A 162 -11.16 9.39 3.74
N ASN A 163 -10.58 8.65 4.70
CA ASN A 163 -11.11 8.54 6.06
C ASN A 163 -11.21 9.91 6.77
N VAL A 164 -10.19 10.76 6.65
CA VAL A 164 -10.18 12.09 7.29
C VAL A 164 -11.22 13.04 6.67
N VAL A 165 -11.50 12.90 5.36
CA VAL A 165 -12.49 13.75 4.68
C VAL A 165 -13.91 13.23 4.88
N GLU A 166 -14.11 11.94 5.14
CA GLU A 166 -15.42 11.36 5.47
C GLU A 166 -16.04 11.97 6.74
N ASP A 167 -15.20 12.43 7.68
CA ASP A 167 -15.64 13.06 8.94
C ASP A 167 -16.12 14.52 8.80
N ASP A 168 -16.19 15.06 7.57
CA ASP A 168 -16.64 16.43 7.21
C ASP A 168 -15.83 17.58 7.84
N VAL A 169 -14.87 17.29 8.72
CA VAL A 169 -14.05 18.26 9.44
C VAL A 169 -12.63 17.71 9.56
N ILE A 170 -11.67 18.45 9.00
CA ILE A 170 -10.24 18.12 9.17
C ILE A 170 -9.73 18.88 10.39
N THR A 171 -9.47 18.17 11.48
CA THR A 171 -8.88 18.75 12.69
C THR A 171 -7.40 19.11 12.51
N ASP A 172 -6.83 19.85 13.46
CA ASP A 172 -5.39 20.18 13.44
C ASP A 172 -4.54 18.91 13.62
N GLU A 173 -5.01 17.95 14.43
CA GLU A 173 -4.34 16.67 14.69
C GLU A 173 -4.30 15.79 13.42
N GLU A 174 -5.39 15.72 12.67
CA GLU A 174 -5.44 14.98 11.40
C GLU A 174 -4.57 15.64 10.35
N HIS A 175 -4.57 16.97 10.27
CA HIS A 175 -3.69 17.70 9.36
C HIS A 175 -2.21 17.44 9.68
N GLU A 176 -1.81 17.46 10.95
CA GLU A 176 -0.46 17.09 11.38
C GLU A 176 -0.11 15.63 11.07
N THR A 177 -1.07 14.72 11.27
CA THR A 177 -0.94 13.29 10.96
C THR A 177 -0.72 13.07 9.46
N LEU A 178 -1.53 13.68 8.60
CA LEU A 178 -1.36 13.63 7.14
C LEU A 178 0.01 14.19 6.71
N ALA A 179 0.48 15.28 7.33
CA ALA A 179 1.79 15.85 7.05
C ALA A 179 2.95 14.90 7.45
N ARG A 180 2.82 14.22 8.60
CA ARG A 180 3.79 13.20 9.04
C ARG A 180 3.82 12.03 8.06
N ILE A 181 2.67 11.48 7.71
CA ILE A 181 2.56 10.31 6.82
C ILE A 181 3.06 10.63 5.42
N ARG A 182 2.74 11.81 4.89
CA ARG A 182 3.30 12.30 3.62
C ARG A 182 4.82 12.24 3.61
N LYS A 183 5.46 12.62 4.72
CA LYS A 183 6.91 12.60 4.88
C LYS A 183 7.46 11.18 4.97
N GLU A 184 6.84 10.30 5.76
CA GLU A 184 7.22 8.89 5.87
C GLU A 184 7.08 8.14 4.53
N LEU A 185 6.04 8.46 3.77
CA LEU A 185 5.81 7.96 2.42
C LEU A 185 6.67 8.66 1.35
N GLU A 186 7.48 9.66 1.70
CA GLU A 186 8.35 10.43 0.80
C GLU A 186 7.59 11.08 -0.41
N LEU A 187 6.28 11.35 -0.30
CA LEU A 187 5.43 11.70 -1.45
C LEU A 187 5.85 13.00 -2.14
N GLU A 188 5.76 13.01 -3.46
CA GLU A 188 6.01 14.21 -4.26
C GLU A 188 4.87 15.22 -4.10
N ASP A 189 5.23 16.50 -3.96
CA ASP A 189 4.29 17.61 -3.83
C ASP A 189 3.23 17.65 -4.95
N LYS A 190 3.61 17.24 -6.16
CA LYS A 190 2.70 17.16 -7.30
C LYS A 190 1.59 16.14 -7.04
N ASN A 191 1.96 14.91 -6.66
CA ASN A 191 1.00 13.84 -6.37
C ASN A 191 0.08 14.22 -5.21
N VAL A 192 0.64 14.81 -4.14
CA VAL A 192 -0.15 15.24 -2.98
C VAL A 192 -1.22 16.26 -3.38
N LYS A 193 -0.87 17.27 -4.20
CA LYS A 193 -1.84 18.25 -4.70
C LYS A 193 -2.93 17.60 -5.56
N GLU A 194 -2.58 16.67 -6.43
CA GLU A 194 -3.54 15.96 -7.27
C GLU A 194 -4.51 15.11 -6.43
N LEU A 195 -4.01 14.42 -5.38
CA LEU A 195 -4.84 13.65 -4.46
C LEU A 195 -5.77 14.55 -3.63
N HIS A 196 -5.27 15.68 -3.10
CA HIS A 196 -6.09 16.65 -2.35
C HIS A 196 -7.20 17.25 -3.22
N GLN A 197 -6.90 17.60 -4.48
CA GLN A 197 -7.93 18.10 -5.40
C GLN A 197 -8.97 17.03 -5.71
N LYS A 198 -8.52 15.78 -5.91
CA LYS A 198 -9.40 14.66 -6.22
C LYS A 198 -10.36 14.36 -5.06
N ILE A 199 -9.87 14.29 -3.82
CA ILE A 199 -10.72 13.93 -2.68
C ILE A 199 -11.79 14.98 -2.43
N ILE A 200 -11.45 16.26 -2.47
CA ILE A 200 -12.42 17.34 -2.26
C ILE A 200 -13.48 17.34 -3.35
N LYS A 201 -13.08 17.10 -4.60
CA LYS A 201 -14.02 16.97 -5.72
C LYS A 201 -14.96 15.78 -5.52
N GLN A 202 -14.42 14.61 -5.14
CA GLN A 202 -15.22 13.41 -4.93
C GLN A 202 -16.18 13.57 -3.75
N HIS A 203 -15.73 14.17 -2.66
CA HIS A 203 -16.56 14.47 -1.51
C HIS A 203 -17.71 15.44 -1.86
N TYR A 204 -17.45 16.47 -2.66
CA TYR A 204 -18.50 17.34 -3.20
C TYR A 204 -19.51 16.56 -4.08
N GLU A 205 -19.02 15.70 -4.98
CA GLU A 205 -19.87 14.87 -5.85
C GLU A 205 -20.75 13.90 -5.03
N ILE A 206 -20.20 13.31 -3.98
CA ILE A 206 -20.93 12.41 -3.05
C ILE A 206 -22.01 13.20 -2.31
N THR A 207 -21.63 14.30 -1.67
CA THR A 207 -22.56 15.18 -0.93
C THR A 207 -23.70 15.66 -1.82
N SER A 208 -23.38 16.05 -3.06
CA SER A 208 -24.37 16.48 -4.06
C SER A 208 -25.37 15.37 -4.40
N LYS A 209 -24.91 14.12 -4.51
CA LYS A 209 -25.77 12.95 -4.84
C LYS A 209 -26.77 12.63 -3.73
N PHE A 210 -26.40 12.87 -2.48
CA PHE A 210 -27.26 12.60 -1.31
C PHE A 210 -28.09 13.80 -0.88
N SER A 211 -27.98 14.93 -1.58
CA SER A 211 -28.79 16.13 -1.34
C SER A 211 -30.10 16.07 -2.12
N ASP A 212 -31.21 16.49 -1.49
CA ASP A 212 -32.56 16.44 -2.08
C ASP A 212 -32.67 17.21 -3.42
N ASP A 213 -31.95 18.34 -3.52
CA ASP A 213 -31.97 19.22 -4.71
C ASP A 213 -30.79 18.94 -5.68
N GLY A 214 -30.02 17.87 -5.44
CA GLY A 214 -28.84 17.53 -6.24
C GLY A 214 -27.67 18.52 -6.09
N ARG A 215 -27.73 19.38 -5.06
CA ARG A 215 -26.71 20.35 -4.68
C ARG A 215 -26.56 20.36 -3.16
N PRO A 216 -25.33 20.40 -2.63
CA PRO A 216 -25.12 20.56 -1.20
C PRO A 216 -25.69 21.89 -0.72
N ASP A 217 -26.14 21.93 0.53
CA ASP A 217 -26.58 23.16 1.16
C ASP A 217 -25.38 24.11 1.44
N LEU A 218 -25.68 25.31 1.96
CA LEU A 218 -24.65 26.32 2.20
C LEU A 218 -23.64 25.91 3.28
N ASP A 219 -24.08 25.17 4.30
CA ASP A 219 -23.22 24.76 5.41
C ASP A 219 -22.27 23.65 4.94
N GLN A 220 -22.78 22.70 4.15
CA GLN A 220 -21.97 21.68 3.48
C GLN A 220 -20.96 22.29 2.52
N ILE A 221 -21.35 23.27 1.70
CA ILE A 221 -20.41 23.97 0.80
C ILE A 221 -19.31 24.66 1.60
N GLU A 222 -19.64 25.27 2.74
CA GLU A 222 -18.65 25.95 3.57
C GLU A 222 -17.67 24.96 4.23
N ASN A 223 -18.16 23.82 4.74
CA ASN A 223 -17.31 22.74 5.25
C ASN A 223 -16.33 22.25 4.18
N ILE A 224 -16.81 22.00 2.96
CA ILE A 224 -15.96 21.55 1.85
C ILE A 224 -14.89 22.60 1.50
N LYS A 225 -15.22 23.89 1.55
CA LYS A 225 -14.23 24.97 1.35
C LYS A 225 -13.20 25.02 2.47
N GLU A 226 -13.62 24.83 3.72
CA GLU A 226 -12.71 24.80 4.87
C GLU A 226 -11.73 23.62 4.75
N MET A 227 -12.24 22.42 4.43
CA MET A 227 -11.40 21.24 4.16
C MET A 227 -10.44 21.49 3.01
N ALA A 228 -10.92 22.07 1.90
CA ALA A 228 -10.08 22.44 0.76
C ALA A 228 -8.95 23.40 1.16
N ALA A 229 -9.26 24.42 1.97
CA ALA A 229 -8.28 25.38 2.45
C ALA A 229 -7.23 24.72 3.35
N ARG A 230 -7.64 23.83 4.27
CA ARG A 230 -6.73 23.05 5.12
C ARG A 230 -5.80 22.15 4.31
N LEU A 231 -6.32 21.53 3.25
CA LEU A 231 -5.52 20.73 2.31
C LEU A 231 -4.71 21.58 1.31
N GLY A 232 -4.81 22.91 1.36
CA GLY A 232 -4.07 23.83 0.49
C GLY A 232 -4.52 23.79 -0.98
N VAL A 233 -5.79 23.43 -1.24
CA VAL A 233 -6.38 23.40 -2.57
C VAL A 233 -7.48 24.45 -2.72
N THR A 234 -7.55 25.06 -3.90
CA THR A 234 -8.62 26.00 -4.24
C THR A 234 -9.71 25.29 -5.01
N VAL A 235 -10.96 25.43 -4.56
CA VAL A 235 -12.14 24.88 -5.21
C VAL A 235 -12.97 25.96 -5.89
N SER A 236 -13.54 25.62 -7.04
CA SER A 236 -14.57 26.41 -7.73
C SER A 236 -15.76 25.49 -7.99
N PHE A 237 -16.91 25.81 -7.39
CA PHE A 237 -18.17 25.06 -7.54
C PHE A 237 -19.09 25.74 -8.55
#